data_AF-A0A463UGK0-F1
#
_entry.id   AF-A0A463UGK0-F1
#
_cell.length_a   1.000
_cell.length_b   1.000
_cell.length_c   1.000
_cell.angle_alpha   90.00
_cell.angle_beta   90.00
_cell.angle_gamma   90.00
#
_symmetry.space_group_name_H-M   'P 1'
#
loop_
_entity.id
_entity.type
_entity.pdbx_description
1 polymer ?
#
loop_
_entity_poly.entity_id
_entity_poly.type
_entity_poly.pdbx_seq_one_letter_code
_entity_poly.pdbx_strand_id
1 'polypeptide(L)'
;MSIFAGDKVEVQDRTGVAELCVDGEQFHVLMNNDGLLTVEDEDGFSSFNIPATQVKKVKVESDVKLINELYDQSDAVSFSIYNADIGKAKLFVSNVNKPQFDERNNVKWYSASKDKITATAFLKGDN
;
A
#
# COMPACT_ATOMS: atom_id res chain seq x y z
N MET A 1 19.41 -9.17 5.84
CA MET A 1 17.98 -8.92 5.54
C MET A 1 17.43 -10.21 4.96
N SER A 2 16.31 -10.70 5.49
CA SER A 2 15.67 -11.93 4.99
C SER A 2 14.62 -11.58 3.94
N ILE A 3 14.56 -12.35 2.85
CA ILE A 3 13.62 -12.20 1.74
C ILE A 3 12.58 -13.32 1.86
N PHE A 4 11.30 -12.98 1.75
CA PHE A 4 10.16 -13.90 1.87
C PHE A 4 9.25 -13.82 0.65
N ALA A 5 8.39 -14.84 0.49
CA ALA A 5 7.33 -14.79 -0.51
C ALA A 5 6.43 -13.55 -0.32
N GLY A 6 6.07 -12.90 -1.42
CA GLY A 6 5.32 -11.66 -1.47
C GLY A 6 6.16 -10.39 -1.27
N ASP A 7 7.48 -10.50 -1.06
CA ASP A 7 8.37 -9.36 -1.09
C ASP A 7 8.59 -8.88 -2.53
N LYS A 8 8.78 -7.58 -2.70
CA LYS A 8 9.29 -7.01 -3.96
C LYS A 8 10.82 -6.93 -3.88
N VAL A 9 11.50 -7.35 -4.92
CA VAL A 9 12.96 -7.37 -5.00
C VAL A 9 13.43 -6.71 -6.29
N GLU A 10 14.54 -6.00 -6.23
CA GLU A 10 15.19 -5.33 -7.36
C GLU A 10 16.49 -6.05 -7.69
N VAL A 11 16.71 -6.36 -8.96
CA VAL A 11 17.91 -7.05 -9.44
C VAL A 11 19.13 -6.13 -9.33
N GLN A 12 20.20 -6.64 -8.73
CA GLN A 12 21.48 -5.95 -8.54
C GLN A 12 22.63 -6.60 -9.33
N ASP A 13 22.52 -7.89 -9.63
CA ASP A 13 23.51 -8.65 -10.39
C ASP A 13 22.82 -9.71 -11.25
N ARG A 14 23.15 -9.74 -12.54
CA ARG A 14 22.58 -10.65 -13.54
C ARG A 14 23.50 -11.82 -13.90
N THR A 15 24.60 -12.01 -13.20
CA THR A 15 25.59 -13.04 -13.52
C THR A 15 24.96 -14.44 -13.39
N GLY A 16 24.84 -15.17 -14.52
CA GLY A 16 24.30 -16.53 -14.53
C GLY A 16 22.77 -16.63 -14.49
N VAL A 17 22.07 -15.49 -14.51
CA VAL A 17 20.61 -15.39 -14.61
C VAL A 17 20.29 -14.99 -16.05
N ALA A 18 19.54 -15.84 -16.77
CA ALA A 18 19.41 -15.80 -18.23
C ALA A 18 18.75 -14.52 -18.80
N GLU A 19 18.77 -14.41 -20.13
CA GLU A 19 18.34 -13.35 -21.08
C GLU A 19 17.13 -12.44 -20.75
N LEU A 20 16.33 -12.75 -19.73
CA LEU A 20 15.06 -12.10 -19.42
C LEU A 20 15.14 -11.11 -18.25
N CYS A 21 16.35 -10.85 -17.73
CA CYS A 21 16.55 -10.07 -16.52
C CYS A 21 17.38 -8.81 -16.81
N VAL A 22 16.82 -7.63 -16.51
CA VAL A 22 17.51 -6.34 -16.62
C VAL A 22 17.95 -5.85 -15.24
N ASP A 23 19.17 -5.28 -15.14
CA ASP A 23 19.63 -4.66 -13.89
C ASP A 23 18.69 -3.49 -13.50
N GLY A 24 18.27 -3.45 -12.24
CA GLY A 24 17.31 -2.46 -11.74
C GLY A 24 15.84 -2.82 -11.96
N GLU A 25 15.54 -3.94 -12.63
CA GLU A 25 14.18 -4.44 -12.79
C GLU A 25 13.66 -5.03 -11.47
N GLN A 26 12.35 -4.88 -11.23
CA GLN A 26 11.71 -5.30 -9.98
C GLN A 26 10.76 -6.46 -10.22
N PHE A 27 10.82 -7.44 -9.33
CA PHE A 27 10.02 -8.66 -9.40
C PHE A 27 9.38 -8.97 -8.05
N HIS A 28 8.31 -9.76 -8.08
CA HIS A 28 7.67 -10.31 -6.89
C HIS A 28 8.23 -11.69 -6.56
N VAL A 29 8.59 -11.92 -5.30
CA VAL A 29 9.08 -13.22 -4.84
C VAL A 29 7.90 -14.16 -4.65
N LEU A 30 7.85 -15.26 -5.40
CA LEU A 30 6.85 -16.31 -5.24
C LEU A 30 7.24 -17.30 -4.15
N MET A 31 8.51 -17.71 -4.13
CA MET A 31 9.05 -18.63 -3.14
C MET A 31 10.54 -18.38 -2.89
N ASN A 32 11.01 -18.76 -1.70
CA ASN A 32 12.41 -18.75 -1.32
C ASN A 32 12.80 -20.16 -0.85
N ASN A 33 13.60 -20.85 -1.66
CA ASN A 33 14.13 -22.18 -1.38
C ASN A 33 15.60 -22.05 -0.97
N ASP A 34 15.84 -21.81 0.33
CA ASP A 34 17.17 -21.70 0.93
C ASP A 34 18.12 -20.72 0.20
N GLY A 35 17.60 -19.56 -0.21
CA GLY A 35 18.38 -18.50 -0.84
C GLY A 35 18.36 -18.55 -2.38
N LEU A 36 17.67 -19.51 -2.99
CA LEU A 36 17.27 -19.43 -4.39
C LEU A 36 15.80 -18.97 -4.46
N LEU A 37 15.59 -17.78 -5.01
CA LEU A 37 14.27 -17.16 -5.12
C LEU A 37 13.65 -17.54 -6.47
N THR A 38 12.38 -17.89 -6.48
CA THR A 38 11.56 -17.84 -7.70
C THR A 38 10.85 -16.51 -7.72
N VAL A 39 11.05 -15.74 -8.77
CA VAL A 39 10.51 -14.39 -8.93
C VAL A 39 9.65 -14.31 -10.17
N GLU A 40 8.66 -13.43 -10.14
CA GLU A 40 7.67 -13.20 -11.21
C GLU A 40 7.60 -11.71 -11.55
N ASP A 41 7.41 -11.42 -12.84
CA ASP A 41 7.19 -10.06 -13.34
C ASP A 41 5.84 -9.46 -12.87
N GLU A 42 5.64 -8.16 -13.04
CA GLU A 42 4.38 -7.51 -12.63
C GLU A 42 3.18 -8.00 -13.43
N ASP A 43 3.40 -8.48 -14.67
CA ASP A 43 2.32 -8.94 -15.56
C ASP A 43 1.92 -10.42 -15.31
N GLY A 44 2.69 -11.17 -14.50
CA GLY A 44 2.40 -12.56 -14.13
C GLY A 44 2.64 -13.58 -15.24
N PHE A 45 3.40 -13.24 -16.28
CA PHE A 45 3.62 -14.11 -17.44
C PHE A 45 4.97 -14.82 -17.42
N SER A 46 5.98 -14.20 -16.81
CA SER A 46 7.32 -14.77 -16.76
C SER A 46 7.78 -14.94 -15.33
N SER A 47 8.35 -16.12 -15.06
CA SER A 47 8.97 -16.44 -13.78
C SER A 47 10.31 -17.12 -13.98
N PHE A 48 11.26 -16.82 -13.11
CA PHE A 48 12.59 -17.42 -13.17
C PHE A 48 13.22 -17.50 -11.78
N ASN A 49 14.35 -18.21 -11.69
CA ASN A 49 15.09 -18.38 -10.45
C ASN A 49 16.27 -17.42 -10.38
N ILE A 50 16.44 -16.75 -9.24
CA ILE A 50 17.55 -15.84 -8.96
C ILE A 50 18.05 -16.04 -7.52
N PRO A 51 19.37 -16.14 -7.30
CA PRO A 51 19.97 -16.09 -5.97
C PRO A 51 19.57 -14.85 -5.17
N ALA A 52 19.24 -15.02 -3.90
CA ALA A 52 18.91 -13.94 -2.97
C ALA A 52 20.06 -12.93 -2.80
N THR A 53 21.30 -13.33 -3.08
CA THR A 53 22.49 -12.46 -3.05
C THR A 53 22.55 -11.48 -4.22
N GLN A 54 21.80 -11.74 -5.29
CA GLN A 54 21.79 -10.97 -6.53
C GLN A 54 20.64 -9.96 -6.61
N VAL A 55 19.82 -9.89 -5.56
CA VAL A 55 18.70 -8.97 -5.48
C VAL A 55 18.73 -8.18 -4.18
N LYS A 56 18.09 -7.02 -4.19
CA LYS A 56 17.86 -6.18 -3.03
C LYS A 56 16.36 -6.11 -2.77
N LYS A 57 15.95 -6.43 -1.54
CA LYS A 57 14.56 -6.23 -1.12
C LYS A 57 14.19 -4.75 -1.27
N VAL A 58 13.17 -4.49 -2.09
CA VAL A 58 12.56 -3.17 -2.20
C VAL A 58 11.72 -2.99 -0.94
N LYS A 59 11.99 -1.90 -0.23
CA LYS A 59 11.21 -1.55 0.95
C LYS A 59 9.88 -0.97 0.48
N VAL A 60 8.92 -1.84 0.20
CA VAL A 60 7.51 -1.43 0.22
C VAL A 60 7.21 -1.14 1.69
N GLU A 61 6.80 0.07 2.03
CA GLU A 61 6.36 0.37 3.39
C GLU A 61 5.25 -0.63 3.74
N SER A 62 5.49 -1.47 4.76
CA SER A 62 4.61 -2.59 5.14
C SER A 62 3.16 -2.17 5.28
N ASP A 63 2.96 -0.93 5.71
CA ASP A 63 1.66 -0.32 5.97
C ASP A 63 0.89 -0.09 4.66
N VAL A 64 1.59 0.23 3.56
CA VAL A 64 0.97 0.43 2.23
C VAL A 64 0.48 -0.91 1.67
N LYS A 65 1.27 -1.98 1.81
CA LYS A 65 0.87 -3.32 1.36
C LYS A 65 -0.38 -3.80 2.10
N LEU A 66 -0.38 -3.69 3.43
CA LEU A 66 -1.54 -4.06 4.25
C LEU A 66 -2.80 -3.23 3.89
N ILE A 67 -2.64 -1.91 3.69
CA ILE A 67 -3.77 -1.04 3.31
C ILE A 67 -4.33 -1.44 1.94
N ASN A 68 -3.49 -1.77 0.96
CA ASN A 68 -3.94 -2.19 -0.37
C ASN A 68 -4.67 -3.53 -0.31
N GLU A 69 -4.15 -4.52 0.43
CA GLU A 69 -4.80 -5.82 0.58
C GLU A 69 -6.19 -5.69 1.24
N LEU A 70 -6.30 -4.89 2.30
CA LEU A 70 -7.59 -4.60 2.94
C LEU A 70 -8.53 -3.84 2.02
N TYR A 71 -8.01 -2.89 1.23
CA TYR A 71 -8.79 -2.15 0.26
C TYR A 71 -9.40 -3.09 -0.78
N ASP A 72 -8.62 -3.94 -1.42
CA ASP A 72 -9.06 -4.82 -2.50
C ASP A 72 -10.14 -5.83 -2.05
N GLN A 73 -10.03 -6.35 -0.83
CA GLN A 73 -10.99 -7.31 -0.26
C GLN A 73 -12.28 -6.68 0.26
N SER A 74 -12.34 -5.34 0.35
CA SER A 74 -13.46 -4.63 0.95
C SER A 74 -14.45 -4.09 -0.10
N ASP A 75 -15.74 -4.25 0.18
CA ASP A 75 -16.83 -3.57 -0.54
C ASP A 75 -16.87 -2.06 -0.25
N ALA A 76 -16.46 -1.67 0.96
CA ALA A 76 -16.40 -0.29 1.42
C ALA A 76 -15.24 -0.09 2.40
N VAL A 77 -14.56 1.07 2.31
CA VAL A 77 -13.43 1.44 3.17
C VAL A 77 -13.74 2.77 3.86
N SER A 78 -13.58 2.78 5.18
CA SER A 78 -13.84 3.97 6.00
C SER A 78 -12.60 4.40 6.78
N PHE A 79 -12.16 5.63 6.54
CA PHE A 79 -11.10 6.27 7.31
C PHE A 79 -11.68 7.34 8.22
N SER A 80 -11.25 7.36 9.49
CA SER A 80 -11.77 8.30 10.47
C SER A 80 -10.67 8.96 11.28
N ILE A 81 -10.78 10.27 11.50
CA ILE A 81 -10.00 11.01 12.48
C ILE A 81 -10.92 11.68 13.50
N TYR A 82 -10.46 11.79 14.74
CA TYR A 82 -11.21 12.35 15.87
C TYR A 82 -10.50 13.56 16.44
N ASN A 83 -11.26 14.42 17.13
CA ASN A 83 -10.76 15.62 17.80
C ASN A 83 -9.95 16.54 16.87
N ALA A 84 -10.34 16.61 15.60
CA ALA A 84 -9.69 17.48 14.62
C ALA A 84 -10.16 18.93 14.79
N ASP A 85 -9.25 19.89 14.57
CA ASP A 85 -9.67 21.26 14.29
C ASP A 85 -10.28 21.34 12.88
N ILE A 86 -10.99 22.44 12.60
CA ILE A 86 -11.69 22.63 11.32
C ILE A 86 -10.74 22.56 10.12
N GLY A 87 -9.53 23.10 10.23
CA GLY A 87 -8.54 23.09 9.16
C GLY A 87 -8.09 21.67 8.84
N LYS A 88 -7.68 20.92 9.87
CA LYS A 88 -7.27 19.52 9.74
C LYS A 88 -8.40 18.63 9.23
N ALA A 89 -9.63 18.84 9.70
CA ALA A 89 -10.79 18.08 9.28
C ALA A 89 -11.11 18.27 7.80
N LYS A 90 -11.12 19.53 7.33
CA LYS A 90 -11.34 19.86 5.93
C LYS A 90 -10.23 19.29 5.05
N LEU A 91 -8.97 19.46 5.43
CA LEU A 91 -7.82 18.93 4.69
C LEU A 91 -7.92 17.41 4.53
N PHE A 92 -8.19 16.69 5.62
CA PHE A 92 -8.29 15.23 5.62
C PHE A 92 -9.32 14.72 4.62
N VAL A 93 -10.57 15.18 4.72
CA VAL A 93 -11.64 14.67 3.85
C VAL A 93 -11.51 15.20 2.40
N SER A 94 -10.83 16.33 2.19
CA SER A 94 -10.56 16.87 0.85
C SER A 94 -9.66 15.98 0.00
N ASN A 95 -8.87 15.09 0.62
CA ASN A 95 -8.09 14.09 -0.12
C ASN A 95 -8.99 13.07 -0.85
N VAL A 96 -10.24 12.89 -0.39
CA VAL A 96 -11.20 11.96 -1.00
C VAL A 96 -12.11 12.70 -1.98
N ASN A 97 -12.80 13.74 -1.51
CA ASN A 97 -13.73 14.54 -2.32
C ASN A 97 -14.06 15.87 -1.62
N LYS A 98 -14.96 16.67 -2.21
CA LYS A 98 -15.46 17.91 -1.60
C LYS A 98 -16.03 17.65 -0.18
N PRO A 99 -15.52 18.34 0.86
CA PRO A 99 -16.03 18.20 2.22
C PRO A 99 -17.52 18.54 2.32
N GLN A 100 -18.28 17.65 2.98
CA GLN A 100 -19.64 17.88 3.43
C GLN A 100 -19.64 18.02 4.95
N PHE A 101 -20.39 18.98 5.48
CA PHE A 101 -20.49 19.23 6.92
C PHE A 101 -21.81 18.68 7.45
N ASP A 102 -21.74 17.98 8.58
CA ASP A 102 -22.91 17.47 9.29
C ASP A 102 -22.77 17.70 10.80
N GLU A 103 -23.92 17.82 11.45
CA GLU A 103 -24.03 17.95 12.91
C GLU A 103 -25.25 17.17 13.42
N ARG A 104 -25.03 16.26 14.38
CA ARG A 104 -26.08 15.51 15.07
C ARG A 104 -25.67 15.25 16.51
N ASN A 105 -26.61 15.38 17.45
CA ASN A 105 -26.40 15.09 18.87
C ASN A 105 -25.15 15.80 19.45
N ASN A 106 -24.94 17.07 19.10
CA ASN A 106 -23.77 17.88 19.47
C ASN A 106 -22.41 17.35 18.95
N VAL A 107 -22.41 16.39 18.04
CA VAL A 107 -21.21 15.95 17.32
C VAL A 107 -21.20 16.62 15.95
N LYS A 108 -20.12 17.33 15.64
CA LYS A 108 -19.89 18.00 14.36
C LYS A 108 -18.80 17.26 13.60
N TRP A 109 -18.98 17.02 12.30
CA TRP A 109 -17.94 16.39 11.48
C TRP A 109 -17.96 16.89 10.04
N TYR A 110 -16.83 16.69 9.37
CA TYR A 110 -16.77 16.72 7.92
C TYR A 110 -16.70 15.30 7.37
N SER A 111 -17.33 15.05 6.24
CA SER A 111 -17.18 13.78 5.52
C SER A 111 -17.07 13.99 4.02
N ALA A 112 -16.47 13.02 3.34
CA ALA A 112 -16.41 12.98 1.88
C ALA A 112 -16.31 11.53 1.43
N SER A 113 -16.98 11.19 0.33
CA SER A 113 -16.91 9.86 -0.27
C SER A 113 -16.55 9.95 -1.76
N LYS A 114 -15.78 8.97 -2.22
CA LYS A 114 -15.45 8.75 -3.62
C LYS A 114 -15.26 7.25 -3.83
N ASP A 115 -15.96 6.70 -4.81
CA ASP A 115 -16.01 5.25 -5.07
C ASP A 115 -16.36 4.49 -3.78
N LYS A 116 -15.56 3.49 -3.38
CA LYS A 116 -15.75 2.75 -2.14
C LYS A 116 -15.12 3.38 -0.89
N ILE A 117 -14.45 4.54 -1.01
CA ILE A 117 -13.77 5.20 0.11
C ILE A 117 -14.68 6.26 0.73
N THR A 118 -14.78 6.24 2.06
CA THR A 118 -15.35 7.32 2.85
C THR A 118 -14.34 7.81 3.89
N ALA A 119 -14.13 9.12 3.94
CA ALA A 119 -13.34 9.79 4.96
C ALA A 119 -14.24 10.63 5.86
N THR A 120 -14.11 10.46 7.18
CA THR A 120 -14.85 11.19 8.19
C THR A 120 -13.90 11.85 9.19
N ALA A 121 -14.09 13.14 9.45
CA ALA A 121 -13.30 13.90 10.42
C ALA A 121 -14.22 14.52 11.47
N PHE A 122 -14.21 13.96 12.67
CA PHE A 122 -14.96 14.49 13.81
C PHE A 122 -14.23 15.67 14.43
N LEU A 123 -14.94 16.79 14.59
CA LEU A 123 -14.41 18.00 15.19
C LEU A 123 -14.25 17.82 16.69
N LYS A 124 -13.24 18.51 17.25
CA LYS A 124 -13.10 18.64 18.70
C LYS A 124 -14.34 19.35 19.25
N GLY A 125 -14.97 18.77 20.27
CA GLY A 125 -16.08 19.42 20.98
C GLY A 125 -15.63 20.72 21.65
N ASP A 126 -16.52 21.70 21.68
CA ASP A 126 -16.37 22.88 22.51
C ASP A 126 -16.60 22.43 23.96
N ASN A 127 -15.52 22.14 24.70
CA ASN A 127 -15.60 21.90 26.15
C ASN A 127 -15.93 23.20 26.90
#